data_AF-A0A178LW30-F1
#
_entry.id   AF-A0A178LW30-F1
#
_cell.length_a   1.000
_cell.length_b   1.000
_cell.length_c   1.000
_cell.angle_alpha   90.00
_cell.angle_beta   90.00
_cell.angle_gamma   90.00
#
_symmetry.space_group_name_H-M   'P 1'
#
loop_
_entity.id
_entity.type
_entity.pdbx_description
1 polymer ?
#
loop_
_entity_poly.entity_id
_entity_poly.type
_entity_poly.pdbx_seq_one_letter_code
_entity_poly.pdbx_strand_id
1 'polypeptide(L)'
;MAYRTDDFDESMRAVRESGWPVVWIGGRQESADTCFAYVEPPGSPAAVIEIMELTEVTAAMATFVREAATGWDGDPIRELAV
;
A
#
# COMPACT_ATOMS: atom_id res chain seq x y z
N MET A 1 -7.84 -5.19 -1.92
CA MET A 1 -6.62 -5.32 -2.76
C MET A 1 -5.71 -4.15 -2.44
N ALA A 2 -4.41 -4.21 -2.76
CA ALA A 2 -3.48 -3.12 -2.53
C ALA A 2 -2.57 -2.93 -3.75
N TYR A 3 -2.33 -1.67 -4.12
CA TYR A 3 -1.49 -1.27 -5.24
C TYR A 3 -0.44 -0.26 -4.78
N ARG A 4 0.76 -0.39 -5.36
CA ARG A 4 1.85 0.58 -5.22
C ARG A 4 1.83 1.53 -6.42
N THR A 5 2.19 2.78 -6.20
CA THR A 5 2.34 3.78 -7.26
C THR A 5 3.58 4.64 -7.05
N ASP A 6 4.27 4.97 -8.14
CA ASP A 6 5.44 5.88 -8.12
C ASP A 6 5.02 7.35 -8.03
N ASP A 7 3.77 7.67 -8.41
CA ASP A 7 3.19 9.01 -8.32
C ASP A 7 1.82 8.94 -7.66
N PHE A 8 1.80 9.21 -6.36
CA PHE A 8 0.59 9.17 -5.55
C PHE A 8 -0.40 10.27 -5.94
N ASP A 9 0.09 11.48 -6.24
CA ASP A 9 -0.76 12.62 -6.54
C ASP A 9 -1.46 12.45 -7.90
N GLU A 10 -0.73 11.96 -8.91
CA GLU A 10 -1.30 11.60 -10.21
C GLU A 10 -2.34 10.49 -10.08
N SER A 11 -2.03 9.44 -9.32
CA SER A 11 -2.95 8.32 -9.10
C SER A 11 -4.24 8.80 -8.42
N MET A 12 -4.12 9.64 -7.39
CA MET A 12 -5.27 10.19 -6.69
C MET A 12 -6.04 11.21 -7.52
N ARG A 13 -5.42 11.90 -8.48
CA ARG A 13 -6.14 12.68 -9.49
C ARG A 13 -7.00 11.77 -10.36
N ALA A 14 -6.46 10.68 -10.89
CA ALA A 14 -7.21 9.73 -11.72
C ALA A 14 -8.38 9.08 -10.97
N VAL A 15 -8.19 8.74 -9.69
CA VAL A 15 -9.27 8.25 -8.80
C VAL A 15 -10.42 9.24 -8.71
N ARG A 16 -10.10 10.52 -8.46
CA ARG A 16 -11.12 11.58 -8.35
C ARG A 16 -11.84 11.82 -9.68
N GLU A 17 -11.12 11.83 -10.79
CA GLU A 17 -11.68 11.97 -12.14
C GLU A 17 -12.60 10.80 -12.50
N SER A 18 -12.30 9.60 -12.00
CA SER A 18 -13.12 8.40 -12.17
C SER A 18 -14.33 8.34 -11.23
N GLY A 19 -14.46 9.30 -10.30
CA GLY A 19 -15.55 9.38 -9.34
C GLY A 19 -15.54 8.29 -8.28
N TRP A 20 -14.40 7.65 -8.00
CA TRP A 20 -14.31 6.62 -6.97
C TRP A 20 -14.32 7.28 -5.58
N PRO A 21 -15.20 6.85 -4.66
CA PRO A 21 -15.14 7.29 -3.27
C PRO A 21 -13.77 7.09 -2.65
N VAL A 22 -13.24 8.15 -2.04
CA VAL A 22 -12.06 8.10 -1.18
C VAL A 22 -12.53 8.03 0.26
N VAL A 23 -12.30 6.90 0.92
CA VAL A 23 -12.74 6.62 2.29
C VAL A 23 -11.79 7.24 3.29
N TRP A 24 -10.50 7.22 3.00
CA TRP A 24 -9.45 7.72 3.88
C TRP A 24 -8.19 8.09 3.10
N ILE A 25 -7.46 9.09 3.59
CA ILE A 25 -6.11 9.43 3.14
C ILE A 25 -5.22 9.55 4.38
N GLY A 26 -4.12 8.81 4.39
CA GLY A 26 -3.10 8.81 5.44
C GLY A 26 -1.73 9.21 4.90
N GLY A 27 -0.78 9.45 5.82
CA GLY A 27 0.63 9.64 5.45
C GLY A 27 1.04 11.07 5.05
N ARG A 28 0.14 12.05 5.08
CA ARG A 28 0.48 13.48 4.86
C ARG A 28 0.79 14.28 6.14
N GLN A 29 0.97 13.60 7.28
CA GLN A 29 1.46 14.25 8.50
C GLN A 29 2.99 14.34 8.44
N GLU A 30 3.58 15.38 9.04
CA GLU A 30 4.98 15.85 8.85
C GLU A 30 6.11 14.82 9.11
N SER A 31 5.80 13.58 9.45
CA SER A 31 6.76 12.52 9.80
C SER A 31 6.44 11.15 9.18
N ALA A 32 5.58 11.07 8.17
CA ALA A 32 5.25 9.80 7.53
C ALA A 32 6.10 9.57 6.28
N ASP A 33 6.76 8.41 6.20
CA ASP A 33 7.65 8.02 5.10
C ASP A 33 6.92 7.52 3.83
N THR A 34 5.59 7.65 3.77
CA THR A 34 4.76 7.22 2.64
C THR A 34 3.35 7.81 2.71
N CYS A 35 2.77 8.18 1.56
CA CYS A 35 1.35 8.48 1.41
C CYS A 35 0.52 7.25 1.03
N PHE A 36 -0.71 7.17 1.54
CA PHE A 36 -1.67 6.13 1.12
C PHE A 36 -3.12 6.57 1.19
N ALA A 37 -3.99 5.92 0.43
CA ALA A 37 -5.43 6.13 0.44
C ALA A 37 -6.20 4.82 0.33
N TYR A 38 -7.39 4.79 0.95
CA TYR A 38 -8.37 3.73 0.78
C TYR A 38 -9.52 4.24 -0.09
N VAL A 39 -9.85 3.50 -1.14
CA VAL A 39 -10.87 3.87 -2.15
C VAL A 39 -11.83 2.72 -2.42
N GLU A 40 -13.02 3.04 -2.92
CA GLU A 40 -14.07 2.06 -3.26
C GLU A 40 -14.43 2.16 -4.75
N PRO A 41 -13.86 1.34 -5.64
CA PRO A 41 -14.22 1.37 -7.05
C PRO A 41 -15.59 0.71 -7.29
N PRO A 42 -16.48 1.31 -8.10
CA PRO A 42 -17.74 0.69 -8.48
C PRO A 42 -17.52 -0.65 -9.19
N GLY A 43 -18.26 -1.68 -8.81
CA GLY A 43 -18.21 -3.00 -9.47
C GLY A 43 -16.91 -3.78 -9.23
N SER A 44 -16.07 -3.36 -8.29
CA SER A 44 -14.86 -4.08 -7.88
C SER A 44 -15.21 -5.32 -7.06
N PRO A 45 -14.50 -6.45 -7.25
CA PRO A 45 -14.61 -7.61 -6.36
C PRO A 45 -14.02 -7.35 -4.97
N ALA A 46 -13.15 -6.33 -4.83
CA ALA A 46 -12.65 -5.87 -3.55
C ALA A 46 -13.52 -4.72 -3.02
N ALA A 47 -14.00 -4.85 -1.78
CA ALA A 47 -14.77 -3.80 -1.11
C ALA A 47 -13.98 -2.50 -0.96
N VAL A 48 -12.68 -2.61 -0.66
CA VAL A 48 -11.76 -1.48 -0.53
C VAL A 48 -10.45 -1.81 -1.25
N ILE A 49 -9.90 -0.81 -1.93
CA ILE A 49 -8.58 -0.84 -2.54
C ILE A 49 -7.68 0.17 -1.83
N GLU A 50 -6.50 -0.27 -1.45
CA GLU A 50 -5.42 0.62 -0.99
C GLU A 50 -4.56 1.05 -2.18
N ILE A 51 -4.28 2.35 -2.27
CA ILE A 51 -3.26 2.93 -3.14
C ILE A 51 -2.19 3.49 -2.21
N MET A 52 -0.96 3.01 -2.32
CA MET A 52 0.17 3.46 -1.49
C MET A 52 1.35 3.89 -2.35
N GLU A 53 1.97 4.98 -1.97
CA GLU A 53 3.19 5.50 -2.59
C GLU A 53 4.35 4.51 -2.43
N LEU A 54 5.08 4.27 -3.52
CA LEU A 54 6.31 3.49 -3.50
C LEU A 54 7.49 4.40 -3.12
N THR A 55 7.90 4.31 -1.86
CA THR A 55 9.11 4.97 -1.34
C THR A 55 10.21 3.95 -1.07
N GLU A 56 11.45 4.40 -0.91
CA GLU A 56 12.60 3.54 -0.55
C GLU A 56 12.32 2.70 0.70
N VAL A 57 11.69 3.30 1.72
CA VAL A 57 11.31 2.62 2.97
C VAL A 57 10.32 1.49 2.69
N THR A 58 9.27 1.78 1.93
CA THR A 58 8.23 0.78 1.62
C THR A 58 8.73 -0.33 0.69
N ALA A 59 9.72 -0.06 -0.15
CA ALA A 59 10.40 -1.04 -0.99
C ALA A 59 11.34 -1.93 -0.16
N ALA A 60 12.12 -1.34 0.75
CA ALA A 60 13.00 -2.07 1.66
C ALA A 60 12.23 -3.07 2.52
N MET A 61 11.06 -2.68 3.03
CA MET A 61 10.19 -3.58 3.79
C MET A 61 9.74 -4.80 2.97
N ALA A 62 9.39 -4.62 1.69
CA ALA A 62 9.00 -5.73 0.82
C ALA A 62 10.18 -6.69 0.58
N THR A 63 11.39 -6.14 0.38
CA THR A 63 12.62 -6.93 0.26
C THR A 63 12.89 -7.73 1.52
N PHE A 64 12.82 -7.10 2.70
CA PHE A 64 13.02 -7.75 3.99
C PHE A 64 12.05 -8.92 4.20
N VAL A 65 10.75 -8.72 3.98
CA VAL A 65 9.74 -9.79 4.12
C VAL A 65 10.01 -10.93 3.14
N ARG A 66 10.38 -10.61 1.89
CA ARG A 66 10.72 -11.62 0.88
C ARG A 66 11.94 -12.44 1.30
N GLU A 67 13.00 -11.80 1.77
CA GLU A 67 14.20 -12.48 2.25
C GLU A 67 13.90 -13.38 3.44
N ALA A 68 13.15 -12.86 4.42
CA ALA A 68 12.72 -13.61 5.59
C ALA A 68 11.87 -14.84 5.23
N ALA A 69 11.09 -14.80 4.16
CA ALA A 69 10.28 -15.92 3.67
C ALA A 69 11.10 -17.02 2.98
N THR A 70 12.38 -16.80 2.69
CA THR A 70 13.26 -17.82 2.12
C THR A 70 13.44 -18.97 3.11
N GLY A 71 13.08 -20.19 2.70
CA GLY A 71 13.18 -21.37 3.57
C GLY A 71 12.09 -21.43 4.66
N TRP A 72 10.99 -20.68 4.49
CA TRP A 72 9.86 -20.72 5.41
C TRP A 72 9.29 -22.14 5.57
N ASP A 73 9.12 -22.55 6.82
CA ASP A 73 8.66 -23.87 7.26
C ASP A 73 7.13 -24.00 7.31
N GLY A 74 6.41 -22.91 7.06
CA GLY A 74 4.95 -22.87 7.08
C GLY A 74 4.34 -22.35 8.38
N ASP A 75 5.13 -21.99 9.41
CA ASP A 75 4.59 -21.34 10.62
C ASP A 75 4.31 -19.84 10.35
N PRO A 76 3.05 -19.40 10.32
CA PRO A 76 2.72 -18.03 9.98
C PRO A 76 3.07 -17.02 11.08
N ILE A 77 3.34 -17.46 12.32
CA ILE A 77 3.61 -16.57 13.45
C ILE A 77 5.04 -16.80 13.93
N ARG A 78 5.96 -15.95 13.48
CA ARG A 78 7.36 -15.97 13.90
C ARG A 78 7.95 -14.57 13.96
N GLU A 79 8.96 -14.41 14.79
CA GLU A 79 9.74 -13.19 14.83
C GLU A 79 10.66 -13.11 13.61
N LEU A 80 10.69 -11.94 12.97
CA LEU A 80 11.63 -11.62 11.91
C LEU A 80 12.76 -10.80 12.52
N ALA A 81 13.91 -11.42 12.75
CA ALA A 81 15.09 -10.74 13.27
C ALA A 81 15.76 -9.91 12.17
N VAL A 82 16.38 -8.79 12.57
CA VAL A 82 17.18 -7.89 11.73
C VAL A 82 18.66 -8.22 11.90
#